data_AF-A0A212SA01-F1
#
_entry.id   AF-A0A212SA01-F1
#
_cell.length_a   1.000
_cell.length_b   1.000
_cell.length_c   1.000
_cell.angle_alpha   90.00
_cell.angle_beta   90.00
_cell.angle_gamma   90.00
#
_symmetry.space_group_name_H-M   'P 1'
#
loop_
_entity.id
_entity.type
_entity.pdbx_description
1 polymer ?
#
loop_
_entity_poly.entity_id
_entity_poly.type
_entity_poly.pdbx_seq_one_letter_code
_entity_poly.pdbx_strand_id
1 'polypeptide(L)'
;MMGDRAQLNFDDDDLSSPPPPSVPVEKILEVTRKAGFHETPKSAPSGEDRPRRTRLKTGRVKQFATRLHPDTVDAFHDYADAHRITVAETLERALAALLVKEKASR
;
A
#
# COMPACT_ATOMS: atom_id res chain seq x y z
N MET A 1 37.53 -28.32 -11.94
CA MET A 1 36.09 -28.53 -12.19
C MET A 1 35.48 -27.15 -12.39
N MET A 2 35.17 -26.80 -13.64
CA MET A 2 34.64 -25.49 -14.01
C MET A 2 33.22 -25.35 -13.45
N GLY A 3 32.99 -24.34 -12.61
CA GLY A 3 31.68 -24.03 -12.05
C GLY A 3 30.78 -23.37 -13.08
N ASP A 4 29.59 -23.92 -13.27
CA ASP A 4 28.50 -23.34 -14.04
C ASP A 4 28.10 -21.99 -13.42
N ARG A 5 28.40 -20.90 -14.12
CA ARG A 5 27.90 -19.57 -13.78
C ARG A 5 26.67 -19.30 -14.63
N ALA A 6 25.58 -18.88 -14.00
CA ALA A 6 24.36 -18.50 -14.70
C ALA A 6 24.64 -17.35 -15.69
N GLN A 7 24.35 -17.59 -16.97
CA GLN A 7 24.34 -16.57 -18.02
C GLN A 7 22.98 -15.85 -17.96
N LEU A 8 22.98 -14.56 -17.62
CA LEU A 8 21.78 -13.73 -17.72
C LEU A 8 21.75 -13.12 -19.13
N ASN A 9 20.97 -13.73 -20.02
CA ASN A 9 20.71 -13.20 -21.35
C ASN A 9 19.51 -12.24 -21.27
N PHE A 10 19.73 -10.98 -21.67
CA PHE A 10 18.73 -9.90 -21.68
C PHE A 10 18.27 -9.57 -23.12
N ASP A 11 18.36 -10.53 -24.03
CA ASP A 11 17.81 -10.42 -25.38
C ASP A 11 16.36 -10.92 -25.35
N ASP A 12 15.46 -9.96 -25.18
CA ASP A 12 14.01 -10.13 -25.06
C ASP A 12 13.40 -10.28 -26.46
N ASP A 13 13.62 -11.43 -27.13
CA ASP A 13 12.92 -11.79 -28.38
C ASP A 13 12.89 -13.31 -28.65
N ASP A 14 12.92 -14.16 -27.61
CA ASP A 14 12.70 -15.61 -27.76
C ASP A 14 11.60 -16.12 -26.82
N LEU A 15 10.35 -15.87 -27.21
CA LEU A 15 9.13 -16.38 -26.58
C LEU A 15 8.95 -17.91 -26.77
N SER A 16 9.93 -18.61 -27.37
CA SER A 16 9.85 -20.06 -27.64
C SER A 16 10.56 -20.93 -26.60
N SER A 17 11.17 -20.36 -25.55
CA SER A 17 11.85 -21.16 -24.53
C SER A 17 10.83 -21.82 -23.59
N PRO A 18 10.88 -23.15 -23.39
CA PRO A 18 9.99 -23.83 -22.46
C PRO A 18 10.21 -23.26 -21.05
N PRO A 19 9.14 -23.15 -20.23
CA PRO A 19 9.28 -22.64 -18.87
C PRO A 19 10.32 -23.47 -18.12
N PRO A 20 11.20 -22.84 -17.32
CA PRO A 20 12.21 -23.56 -16.57
C PRO A 20 11.55 -24.64 -15.71
N PRO A 21 12.20 -25.80 -15.51
CA PRO A 21 11.64 -26.89 -14.74
C PRO A 21 11.32 -26.43 -13.32
N SER A 22 10.12 -26.76 -12.84
CA SER A 22 9.71 -26.46 -11.47
C SER A 22 10.68 -27.11 -10.48
N VAL A 23 11.42 -26.27 -9.76
CA VAL A 23 12.35 -26.75 -8.73
C VAL A 23 11.55 -26.97 -7.45
N PRO A 24 11.66 -28.16 -6.81
CA PRO A 24 10.97 -28.40 -5.55
C PRO A 24 11.48 -27.44 -4.47
N VAL A 25 10.53 -26.86 -3.71
CA VAL A 25 10.79 -25.84 -2.68
C VAL A 25 11.83 -26.30 -1.65
N GLU A 26 11.85 -27.60 -1.34
CA GLU A 26 12.83 -28.22 -0.44
C GLU A 26 14.28 -27.99 -0.88
N LYS A 27 14.57 -28.12 -2.19
CA LYS A 27 15.91 -27.88 -2.74
C LYS A 27 16.31 -26.41 -2.63
N ILE A 28 15.35 -25.50 -2.79
CA ILE A 28 15.58 -24.06 -2.62
C ILE A 28 15.93 -23.76 -1.16
N LEU A 29 15.19 -24.34 -0.21
CA LEU A 29 15.44 -24.19 1.23
C LEU A 29 16.80 -24.76 1.67
N GLU A 30 17.22 -25.89 1.10
CA GLU A 30 18.54 -26.46 1.37
C GLU A 30 19.69 -25.57 0.88
N VAL A 31 19.57 -25.03 -0.34
CA VAL A 31 20.59 -24.16 -0.93
C VAL A 31 20.67 -22.84 -0.16
N THR A 32 19.53 -22.22 0.18
CA THR A 32 19.51 -20.96 0.93
C THR A 32 20.08 -21.13 2.34
N ARG A 33 19.78 -22.24 3.01
CA ARG A 33 20.38 -22.57 4.31
C ARG A 33 21.90 -22.78 4.21
N LYS A 34 22.38 -23.48 3.18
CA LYS A 34 23.83 -23.65 2.92
C LYS A 34 24.53 -22.32 2.63
N ALA A 35 23.83 -21.37 2.01
CA ALA A 35 24.33 -20.02 1.75
C ALA A 35 24.28 -19.10 2.99
N GLY A 36 23.88 -19.61 4.16
CA GLY A 36 23.87 -18.87 5.42
C GLY A 36 22.63 -18.02 5.66
N PHE A 37 21.57 -18.19 4.84
CA PHE A 37 20.28 -17.56 5.11
C PHE A 37 19.53 -18.35 6.17
N HIS A 38 19.09 -17.65 7.21
CA HIS A 38 18.27 -18.21 8.27
C HIS A 38 16.80 -17.81 8.07
N GLU A 39 15.88 -18.73 8.37
CA GLU A 39 14.45 -18.42 8.32
C GLU A 39 14.13 -17.42 9.42
N THR A 40 13.74 -16.20 9.03
CA THR A 40 13.22 -15.21 9.99
C THR A 40 11.91 -15.72 10.59
N PRO A 41 11.70 -15.57 11.91
CA PRO A 41 10.44 -15.95 12.53
C PRO A 41 9.31 -15.19 11.83
N LYS A 42 8.38 -15.95 11.23
CA LYS A 42 7.20 -15.37 10.60
C LYS A 42 6.42 -14.67 11.71
N SER A 43 6.26 -13.36 11.59
CA SER A 43 5.29 -12.64 12.41
C SER A 43 3.95 -13.36 12.27
N ALA A 44 3.27 -13.60 13.39
CA ALA A 44 1.91 -14.11 13.35
C ALA A 44 1.10 -13.29 12.33
N PRO A 45 0.25 -13.93 11.50
CA PRO A 45 -0.62 -13.17 10.61
C PRO A 45 -1.39 -12.21 11.52
N SER A 46 -1.16 -10.90 11.36
CA SER A 46 -1.97 -9.88 12.01
C SER A 46 -3.37 -10.08 11.48
N GLY A 47 -4.15 -10.85 12.23
CA GLY A 47 -5.54 -11.15 11.95
C GLY A 47 -6.35 -9.87 12.11
N GLU A 48 -6.40 -9.10 11.03
CA GLU A 48 -7.53 -8.29 10.63
C GLU A 48 -7.19 -7.79 9.23
N ASP A 49 -7.69 -8.49 8.21
CA ASP A 49 -8.00 -7.86 6.94
C ASP A 49 -9.08 -6.80 7.25
N ARG A 50 -8.64 -5.66 7.80
CA ARG A 50 -9.49 -4.48 7.84
C ARG A 50 -9.91 -4.26 6.39
N PRO A 51 -11.21 -4.27 6.10
CA PRO A 51 -11.67 -4.14 4.73
C PRO A 51 -11.02 -2.90 4.15
N ARG A 52 -10.12 -3.08 3.17
CA ARG A 52 -9.54 -1.98 2.42
C ARG A 52 -10.72 -1.28 1.78
N ARG A 53 -11.13 -0.19 2.43
CA ARG A 53 -12.32 0.56 2.09
C ARG A 53 -12.26 0.86 0.59
N THR A 54 -13.24 0.38 -0.16
CA THR A 54 -13.34 0.61 -1.60
C THR A 54 -13.26 2.10 -1.80
N ARG A 55 -12.12 2.54 -2.37
CA ARG A 55 -11.78 3.94 -2.47
C ARG A 55 -12.82 4.58 -3.38
N LEU A 56 -13.79 5.26 -2.80
CA LEU A 56 -14.81 6.02 -3.54
C LEU A 56 -14.04 7.06 -4.36
N LYS A 57 -13.84 6.78 -5.65
CA LYS A 57 -13.05 7.65 -6.54
C LYS A 57 -13.93 8.83 -6.95
N THR A 58 -13.83 9.92 -6.22
CA THR A 58 -14.42 11.21 -6.59
C THR A 58 -13.54 11.89 -7.64
N GLY A 59 -13.84 11.70 -8.94
CA GLY A 59 -13.45 12.58 -10.06
C GLY A 59 -12.00 13.15 -10.14
N ARG A 60 -11.89 14.38 -10.70
CA ARG A 60 -10.66 15.18 -10.82
C ARG A 60 -10.42 15.97 -9.53
N VAL A 61 -9.67 15.41 -8.58
CA VAL A 61 -9.22 16.10 -7.36
C VAL A 61 -7.77 16.59 -7.49
N LYS A 62 -7.45 17.70 -6.83
CA LYS A 62 -6.06 18.22 -6.72
C LYS A 62 -5.48 17.85 -5.36
N GLN A 63 -4.18 17.58 -5.30
CA GLN A 63 -3.50 17.36 -4.03
C GLN A 63 -3.45 18.66 -3.21
N PHE A 64 -3.75 18.53 -1.92
CA PHE A 64 -3.66 19.62 -0.95
C PHE A 64 -2.74 19.16 0.19
N ALA A 65 -1.59 19.81 0.33
CA ALA A 65 -0.61 19.50 1.37
C ALA A 65 -0.54 20.68 2.35
N THR A 66 -0.75 20.39 3.63
CA THR A 66 -0.67 21.38 4.71
C THR A 66 -0.19 20.73 6.00
N ARG A 67 0.20 21.55 6.98
CA ARG A 67 0.56 21.11 8.33
C ARG A 67 -0.58 21.43 9.28
N LEU A 68 -0.96 20.47 10.13
CA LEU A 68 -2.02 20.59 11.13
C LEU A 68 -1.50 20.09 12.47
N HIS A 69 -2.18 20.48 13.55
CA HIS A 69 -1.93 19.90 14.87
C HIS A 69 -2.32 18.42 14.88
N PRO A 70 -1.60 17.53 15.60
CA PRO A 70 -1.93 16.09 15.68
C PRO A 70 -3.39 15.83 16.04
N ASP A 71 -3.89 16.46 17.12
CA ASP A 71 -5.29 16.29 17.56
C ASP A 71 -6.31 16.67 16.48
N THR A 72 -5.97 17.63 15.61
CA THR A 72 -6.84 18.03 14.50
C THR A 72 -6.85 16.96 13.41
N VAL A 73 -5.71 16.34 13.13
CA VAL A 73 -5.61 15.23 12.16
C VAL A 73 -6.45 14.05 12.65
N ASP A 74 -6.35 13.71 13.93
CA ASP A 74 -7.13 12.63 14.54
C ASP A 74 -8.63 12.91 14.46
N ALA A 75 -9.06 14.13 14.81
CA ALA A 75 -10.46 14.54 14.71
C ALA A 75 -11.02 14.44 13.27
N PHE A 76 -10.21 14.76 12.25
CA PHE A 76 -10.60 14.59 10.85
C PHE A 76 -10.81 13.12 10.48
N HIS A 77 -9.95 12.23 10.97
CA HIS A 77 -10.06 10.79 10.72
C HIS A 77 -11.27 10.19 11.45
N ASP A 78 -11.45 10.50 12.73
CA ASP A 78 -12.56 10.02 13.55
C ASP A 78 -13.91 10.42 12.93
N TYR A 79 -14.03 11.69 12.50
CA TYR A 79 -15.24 12.17 11.83
C TYR A 79 -15.48 11.46 10.49
N ALA A 80 -14.43 11.32 9.67
CA ALA A 80 -14.54 10.67 8.37
C ALA A 80 -14.98 9.20 8.49
N ASP A 81 -14.48 8.49 9.51
CA ASP A 81 -14.82 7.10 9.76
C ASP A 81 -16.22 6.94 10.32
N ALA A 82 -16.62 7.77 11.31
CA ALA A 82 -17.97 7.77 11.87
C ALA A 82 -19.04 8.04 10.81
N HIS A 83 -18.76 8.95 9.87
CA HIS A 83 -19.70 9.34 8.81
C HIS A 83 -19.52 8.56 7.50
N ARG A 84 -18.58 7.62 7.44
CA ARG A 84 -18.25 6.85 6.23
C ARG A 84 -17.98 7.74 5.01
N ILE A 85 -17.32 8.88 5.19
CA ILE A 85 -16.86 9.79 4.13
C ILE A 85 -15.33 9.84 4.03
N THR A 86 -14.78 10.54 3.03
CA THR A 86 -13.33 10.72 2.91
C THR A 86 -12.85 11.92 3.73
N VAL A 87 -11.59 11.94 4.14
CA VAL A 87 -10.99 13.10 4.85
C VAL A 87 -11.09 14.37 4.00
N ALA A 88 -10.91 14.27 2.68
CA ALA A 88 -11.07 15.40 1.76
C ALA A 88 -12.49 15.97 1.80
N GLU A 89 -13.50 15.10 1.79
CA GLU A 89 -14.91 15.50 1.90
C GLU A 89 -15.21 16.15 3.26
N THR A 90 -14.63 15.65 4.35
CA THR A 90 -14.75 16.28 5.68
C THR A 90 -14.24 17.72 5.65
N LEU A 91 -13.08 17.96 5.00
CA LEU A 91 -12.51 19.29 4.86
C LEU A 91 -13.41 20.22 4.02
N GLU A 92 -13.95 19.73 2.91
CA GLU A 92 -14.87 20.48 2.05
C GLU A 92 -16.16 20.88 2.80
N ARG A 93 -16.74 19.95 3.57
CA ARG A 93 -17.91 20.23 4.43
C ARG A 93 -17.58 21.26 5.51
N ALA A 94 -16.41 21.16 6.14
CA ALA A 94 -15.98 22.13 7.15
C ALA A 94 -15.85 23.54 6.56
N LEU A 95 -15.24 23.68 5.38
CA LEU A 95 -15.13 24.96 4.68
C LEU A 95 -16.50 25.54 4.32
N ALA A 96 -17.41 24.70 3.80
CA ALA A 96 -18.77 25.12 3.48
C ALA A 96 -19.52 25.65 4.73
N ALA A 97 -19.38 24.97 5.87
CA ALA A 97 -19.98 25.38 7.14
C ALA A 97 -19.42 26.73 7.63
N LEU A 98 -18.11 26.96 7.50
CA LEU A 98 -17.48 28.23 7.85
C LEU A 98 -18.02 29.39 6.99
N LEU A 99 -18.14 29.18 5.67
CA LEU A 99 -18.68 30.20 4.76
C LEU A 99 -20.15 30.54 5.03
N VAL A 100 -20.95 29.56 5.44
CA VAL A 100 -22.34 29.80 5.87
C VAL A 100 -22.38 30.64 7.14
N LYS A 101 -21.52 30.33 8.13
CA LYS A 101 -21.43 31.08 9.38
C LYS A 101 -21.00 32.53 9.15
N GLU A 102 -20.03 32.78 8.27
CA GLU A 102 -19.59 34.14 7.94
C GLU A 102 -20.67 34.97 7.26
N LYS A 103 -21.46 34.36 6.35
CA LYS A 103 -22.60 35.04 5.73
C LYS A 103 -23.72 35.36 6.71
N ALA A 104 -23.96 34.50 7.71
CA ALA A 104 -24.96 34.74 8.74
C ALA A 104 -24.52 35.81 9.76
N SER A 105 -23.22 36.10 9.84
CA SER A 105 -22.66 37.10 10.75
C SER A 105 -22.43 38.48 10.09
N ARG A 106 -22.76 38.62 8.80
CA ARG A 106 -22.73 39.88 8.04
C ARG A 106 -24.14 40.37 7.79
#